data_AF-A0A2D6AII2-F1
#
_entry.id   AF-A0A2D6AII2-F1
#
_cell.length_a   1.000
_cell.length_b   1.000
_cell.length_c   1.000
_cell.angle_alpha   90.00
_cell.angle_beta   90.00
_cell.angle_gamma   90.00
#
_symmetry.space_group_name_H-M   'P 1'
#
loop_
_entity.id
_entity.type
_entity.pdbx_description
1 polymer ?
#
loop_
_entity_poly.entity_id
_entity_poly.type
_entity_poly.pdbx_seq_one_letter_code
_entity_poly.pdbx_strand_id
1 'polypeptide(L)'
;MPFIERREYSQNGEDGIINSIFTMIGTTNKYYVEFGVEDGIESNTRYLFKHRGWKGLLMDGSHENDSLNLHKEFITAENIEELFAKHDVPKELDLLSIDIDGNDYWVWKAITNYHPRVVIMEYNAHIDPTISKTIPYKSDFCWDKTDYYGASLLALQKLGQQKGYVLLGTDCNGVNAFFVQQELVPGNFDPPNIEKLFHPPAFKGKKGNGHPADIKNRPWVTIE
;
A
#
# COMPACT_ATOMS: atom_id res chain seq x y z
N MET A 1 5.74 -12.12 14.10
CA MET A 1 5.91 -10.66 14.26
C MET A 1 4.60 -10.14 14.85
N PRO A 2 4.58 -9.39 15.96
CA PRO A 2 3.32 -8.88 16.51
C PRO A 2 2.72 -7.86 15.53
N PHE A 3 1.47 -8.10 15.10
CA PHE A 3 0.68 -7.20 14.27
C PHE A 3 -0.29 -6.49 15.21
N ILE A 4 0.02 -5.25 15.59
CA ILE A 4 -0.73 -4.50 16.60
C ILE A 4 -1.36 -3.31 15.92
N GLU A 5 -2.69 -3.27 15.89
CA GLU A 5 -3.40 -2.13 15.35
C GLU A 5 -3.59 -1.01 16.38
N ARG A 6 -3.34 0.21 15.92
CA ARG A 6 -3.61 1.46 16.66
C ARG A 6 -3.81 2.54 15.61
N ARG A 7 -4.82 3.39 15.82
CA ARG A 7 -5.12 4.53 14.95
C ARG A 7 -4.85 5.84 15.68
N GLU A 8 -4.05 6.70 15.08
CA GLU A 8 -3.90 8.12 15.48
C GLU A 8 -4.12 9.07 14.30
N TYR A 9 -3.59 8.73 13.12
CA TYR A 9 -3.72 9.52 11.89
C TYR A 9 -4.05 8.69 10.66
N SER A 10 -3.76 7.39 10.63
CA SER A 10 -4.09 6.54 9.49
C SER A 10 -5.60 6.26 9.38
N GLN A 11 -6.04 5.67 8.28
CA GLN A 11 -7.45 5.34 8.04
C GLN A 11 -7.97 4.30 9.05
N ASN A 12 -7.18 3.25 9.30
CA ASN A 12 -7.48 2.13 10.19
C ASN A 12 -6.37 1.99 11.26
N GLY A 13 -5.90 0.77 11.54
CA GLY A 13 -4.89 0.49 12.57
C GLY A 13 -3.43 0.60 12.13
N GLU A 14 -3.16 1.16 10.94
CA GLU A 14 -1.85 1.13 10.28
C GLU A 14 -0.74 1.80 11.12
N ASP A 15 -1.02 2.88 11.85
CA ASP A 15 0.00 3.54 12.71
C ASP A 15 0.63 2.57 13.72
N GLY A 16 -0.16 1.63 14.25
CA GLY A 16 0.33 0.58 15.14
C GLY A 16 1.11 -0.51 14.42
N ILE A 17 0.62 -0.94 13.25
CA ILE A 17 1.22 -2.00 12.43
C ILE A 17 2.61 -1.55 11.96
N ILE A 18 2.68 -0.36 11.38
CA ILE A 18 3.92 0.25 10.87
C ILE A 18 4.94 0.38 12.01
N ASN A 19 4.50 0.90 13.17
CA ASN A 19 5.37 0.99 14.34
C ASN A 19 5.88 -0.38 14.80
N SER A 20 5.03 -1.41 14.78
CA SER A 20 5.41 -2.78 15.15
C SER A 20 6.45 -3.37 14.18
N ILE A 21 6.26 -3.17 12.88
CA ILE A 21 7.20 -3.62 11.84
C ILE A 21 8.56 -2.96 12.04
N PHE A 22 8.62 -1.62 12.13
CA PHE A 22 9.89 -0.90 12.30
C PHE A 22 10.54 -1.07 13.69
N THR A 23 9.77 -1.47 14.71
CA THR A 23 10.35 -1.90 16.00
C THR A 23 11.15 -3.20 15.85
N MET A 24 10.71 -4.08 14.95
CA MET A 24 11.34 -5.39 14.73
C MET A 24 12.52 -5.32 13.77
N ILE A 25 12.36 -4.59 12.65
CA ILE A 25 13.39 -4.53 11.60
C ILE A 25 14.32 -3.32 11.75
N GLY A 26 14.04 -2.38 12.67
CA GLY A 26 14.76 -1.11 12.80
C GLY A 26 14.52 -0.16 11.61
N THR A 27 15.14 1.01 11.61
CA THR A 27 15.06 2.02 10.53
C THR A 27 16.45 2.31 9.97
N THR A 28 16.56 2.71 8.70
CA THR A 28 17.84 3.16 8.10
C THR A 28 17.89 4.67 7.95
N ASN A 29 16.95 5.27 7.22
CA ASN A 29 16.96 6.69 6.85
C ASN A 29 15.71 7.46 7.30
N LYS A 30 14.71 6.75 7.84
CA LYS A 30 13.40 7.27 8.24
C LYS A 30 12.74 8.10 7.13
N TYR A 31 12.92 7.65 5.89
CA TYR A 31 12.32 8.25 4.70
C TYR A 31 11.10 7.45 4.27
N TYR A 32 9.96 8.12 4.12
CA TYR A 32 8.75 7.51 3.58
C TYR A 32 8.39 8.11 2.22
N VAL A 33 7.62 7.37 1.44
CA VAL A 33 6.84 7.88 0.32
C VAL A 33 5.41 7.35 0.44
N GLU A 34 4.41 8.19 0.21
CA GLU A 34 3.00 7.79 0.21
C GLU A 34 2.22 8.44 -0.95
N PHE A 35 1.37 7.66 -1.60
CA PHE A 35 0.52 8.08 -2.72
C PHE A 35 -0.95 8.20 -2.30
N GLY A 36 -1.71 9.04 -3.01
CA GLY A 36 -3.17 9.18 -2.85
C GLY A 36 -3.58 9.60 -1.44
N VAL A 37 -2.82 10.51 -0.85
CA VAL A 37 -3.03 10.96 0.54
C VAL A 37 -4.14 11.99 0.70
N GLU A 38 -4.84 12.36 -0.37
CA GLU A 38 -5.76 13.49 -0.39
C GLU A 38 -5.08 14.75 0.21
N ASP A 39 -5.67 15.36 1.23
CA ASP A 39 -5.12 16.55 1.90
C ASP A 39 -4.00 16.27 2.91
N GLY A 40 -3.63 15.00 3.10
CA GLY A 40 -2.61 14.54 4.04
C GLY A 40 -3.02 14.65 5.52
N ILE A 41 -4.30 14.87 5.84
CA ILE A 41 -4.81 14.83 7.22
C ILE A 41 -4.93 13.39 7.70
N GLU A 42 -5.46 12.50 6.88
CA GLU A 42 -5.51 11.06 7.10
C GLU A 42 -4.44 10.41 6.21
N SER A 43 -3.41 9.80 6.81
CA SER A 43 -2.35 9.13 6.05
C SER A 43 -1.57 8.14 6.92
N ASN A 44 -0.99 7.11 6.29
CA ASN A 44 -0.19 6.07 6.94
C ASN A 44 1.14 6.60 7.49
N THR A 45 1.63 7.72 6.97
CA THR A 45 2.93 8.30 7.31
C THR A 45 2.87 9.47 8.28
N ARG A 46 1.68 10.04 8.53
CA ARG A 46 1.53 11.25 9.35
C ARG A 46 1.98 11.08 10.79
N TYR A 47 1.70 9.92 11.42
CA TYR A 47 2.21 9.64 12.77
C TYR A 47 3.74 9.62 12.80
N LEU A 48 4.38 9.02 11.78
CA LEU A 48 5.83 8.94 11.68
C LEU A 48 6.46 10.33 11.55
N PHE A 49 5.88 11.17 10.69
CA PHE A 49 6.28 12.55 10.50
C PHE A 49 6.17 13.38 11.79
N LYS A 50 5.01 13.35 12.45
CA LYS A 50 4.73 14.17 13.63
C LYS A 50 5.50 13.74 14.87
N HIS A 51 5.69 12.43 15.07
CA HIS A 51 6.10 11.90 16.37
C HIS A 51 7.37 11.06 16.35
N ARG A 52 7.87 10.64 15.18
CA ARG A 52 9.01 9.73 15.08
C ARG A 52 10.24 10.31 14.36
N GLY A 53 10.15 11.58 13.94
CA GLY A 53 11.22 12.30 13.25
C GLY A 53 11.49 11.76 11.86
N TRP A 54 10.48 11.20 11.20
CA TRP A 54 10.55 10.81 9.80
C TRP A 54 10.31 12.00 8.90
N LYS A 55 10.81 11.91 7.69
CA LYS A 55 10.53 12.83 6.59
C LYS A 55 10.17 12.02 5.36
N GLY A 56 9.59 12.63 4.35
CA GLY A 56 9.25 11.89 3.16
C GLY A 56 8.56 12.73 2.13
N LEU A 57 8.15 12.06 1.05
CA LEU A 57 7.40 12.62 -0.05
C LEU A 57 5.96 12.15 0.04
N LEU A 58 5.02 13.08 0.00
CA LEU A 58 3.62 12.75 -0.24
C LEU A 58 3.25 13.19 -1.65
N MET A 59 2.43 12.41 -2.34
CA MET A 59 1.91 12.75 -3.66
C MET A 59 0.42 12.45 -3.75
N ASP A 60 -0.32 13.34 -4.40
CA ASP A 60 -1.75 13.19 -4.68
C ASP A 60 -2.10 13.78 -6.05
N GLY A 61 -3.08 13.20 -6.75
CA GLY A 61 -3.48 13.70 -8.08
C GLY A 61 -4.16 15.08 -8.07
N SER A 62 -4.63 15.53 -6.91
CA SER A 62 -5.50 16.71 -6.79
C SER A 62 -5.08 17.71 -5.72
N HIS A 63 -4.30 17.28 -4.72
CA HIS A 63 -3.90 18.09 -3.56
C HIS A 63 -2.40 18.42 -3.54
N GLU A 64 -2.07 19.51 -2.86
CA GLU A 64 -0.70 19.96 -2.58
C GLU A 64 -0.64 20.59 -1.18
N ASN A 65 0.47 20.43 -0.48
CA ASN A 65 0.72 21.05 0.81
C ASN A 65 2.22 21.08 1.12
N ASP A 66 2.86 22.24 0.91
CA ASP A 66 4.29 22.44 1.14
C ASP A 66 4.74 22.06 2.56
N SER A 67 3.90 22.30 3.57
CA SER A 67 4.24 22.03 4.97
C SER A 67 4.33 20.53 5.30
N LEU A 68 3.72 19.69 4.45
CA LEU A 68 3.76 18.24 4.53
C LEU A 68 4.68 17.62 3.47
N ASN A 69 5.33 18.44 2.63
CA ASN A 69 6.01 17.98 1.41
C ASN A 69 5.08 17.14 0.51
N LEU A 70 3.82 17.59 0.39
CA LEU A 70 2.80 17.01 -0.47
C LEU A 70 2.77 17.73 -1.82
N HIS A 71 3.02 16.98 -2.89
CA HIS A 71 3.06 17.49 -4.25
C HIS A 71 1.89 16.96 -5.06
N LYS A 72 1.33 17.83 -5.90
CA LYS A 72 0.27 17.46 -6.82
C LYS A 72 0.85 16.73 -8.02
N GLU A 73 0.76 15.40 -8.04
CA GLU A 73 1.31 14.54 -9.07
C GLU A 73 0.31 13.46 -9.47
N PHE A 74 0.10 13.28 -10.78
CA PHE A 74 -0.69 12.18 -11.30
C PHE A 74 0.22 10.99 -11.62
N ILE A 75 0.10 9.91 -10.86
CA ILE A 75 1.03 8.79 -10.88
C ILE A 75 0.59 7.75 -11.91
N THR A 76 1.53 7.30 -12.75
CA THR A 76 1.36 6.21 -13.71
C THR A 76 2.51 5.22 -13.61
N ALA A 77 2.37 4.04 -14.23
CA ALA A 77 3.45 3.07 -14.30
C ALA A 77 4.68 3.61 -15.06
N GLU A 78 4.48 4.52 -16.02
CA GLU A 78 5.55 5.09 -16.83
C GLU A 78 6.35 6.16 -16.09
N ASN A 79 5.72 6.94 -15.21
CA ASN A 79 6.34 8.13 -14.62
C ASN A 79 6.84 7.95 -13.18
N ILE A 80 6.46 6.88 -12.48
CA ILE A 80 6.65 6.81 -11.03
C ILE A 80 8.12 6.95 -10.61
N GLU A 81 9.05 6.34 -11.35
CA GLU A 81 10.48 6.46 -11.03
C GLU A 81 11.08 7.81 -11.43
N GLU A 82 10.52 8.47 -12.45
CA GLU A 82 10.90 9.85 -12.80
C GLU A 82 10.45 10.81 -11.70
N LEU A 83 9.25 10.62 -11.14
CA LEU A 83 8.76 11.36 -9.98
C LEU A 83 9.66 11.13 -8.76
N PHE A 84 10.06 9.88 -8.50
CA PHE A 84 11.00 9.59 -7.42
C PHE A 84 12.35 10.27 -7.62
N ALA A 85 12.87 10.31 -8.84
CA ALA A 85 14.10 11.03 -9.15
C ALA A 85 13.94 12.55 -9.00
N LYS A 86 12.83 13.11 -9.49
CA LYS A 86 12.47 14.53 -9.39
C LYS A 86 12.45 15.03 -7.95
N HIS A 87 12.00 14.20 -7.01
CA HIS A 87 11.85 14.55 -5.60
C HIS A 87 12.96 13.98 -4.70
N ASP A 88 14.10 13.58 -5.28
CA ASP A 88 15.29 13.09 -4.57
C ASP A 88 14.98 11.94 -3.59
N VAL A 89 14.06 11.05 -3.96
CA VAL A 89 13.72 9.87 -3.14
C VAL A 89 14.95 8.97 -3.04
N PRO A 90 15.35 8.53 -1.83
CA PRO A 90 16.43 7.58 -1.67
C PRO A 90 16.04 6.23 -2.24
N LYS A 91 16.97 5.58 -2.95
CA LYS A 91 16.76 4.26 -3.58
C LYS A 91 16.37 3.19 -2.55
N GLU A 92 16.92 3.28 -1.35
CA GLU A 92 16.69 2.37 -0.22
C GLU A 92 15.87 3.04 0.89
N LEU A 93 14.72 3.64 0.54
CA LEU A 93 13.78 4.24 1.50
C LEU A 93 13.24 3.23 2.52
N ASP A 94 12.87 3.71 3.70
CA ASP A 94 12.34 2.82 4.74
C ASP A 94 10.90 2.36 4.42
N LEU A 95 10.02 3.27 3.99
CA LEU A 95 8.59 2.97 3.82
C LEU A 95 8.06 3.50 2.48
N LEU A 96 7.33 2.67 1.75
CA LEU A 96 6.50 3.06 0.61
C LEU A 96 5.05 2.66 0.86
N SER A 97 4.09 3.57 0.69
CA SER A 97 2.66 3.29 0.80
C SER A 97 1.97 3.69 -0.52
N ILE A 98 1.27 2.74 -1.13
CA ILE A 98 0.66 2.87 -2.45
C ILE A 98 -0.85 2.68 -2.29
N ASP A 99 -1.57 3.77 -2.50
CA ASP A 99 -3.03 3.80 -2.53
C ASP A 99 -3.44 4.86 -3.57
N ILE A 100 -3.81 4.44 -4.77
CA ILE A 100 -4.22 5.32 -5.88
C ILE A 100 -5.53 4.82 -6.51
N ASP A 101 -6.34 4.09 -5.75
CA ASP A 101 -7.67 3.60 -6.10
C ASP A 101 -7.72 2.82 -7.43
N GLY A 102 -6.72 2.04 -7.83
CA GLY A 102 -6.78 1.33 -9.11
C GLY A 102 -5.49 0.70 -9.60
N ASN A 103 -4.58 1.54 -10.11
CA ASN A 103 -3.36 1.07 -10.80
C ASN A 103 -2.24 0.63 -9.84
N ASP A 104 -2.54 0.44 -8.56
CA ASP A 104 -1.60 0.16 -7.45
C ASP A 104 -0.63 -0.97 -7.80
N TYR A 105 -1.18 -2.10 -8.26
CA TYR A 105 -0.40 -3.25 -8.71
C TYR A 105 0.58 -2.89 -9.83
N TRP A 106 0.13 -2.13 -10.82
CA TRP A 106 0.92 -1.79 -12.01
C TRP A 106 2.00 -0.77 -11.69
N VAL A 107 1.70 0.20 -10.83
CA VAL A 107 2.67 1.19 -10.33
C VAL A 107 3.74 0.49 -9.50
N TRP A 108 3.37 -0.37 -8.54
CA TRP A 108 4.36 -1.12 -7.78
C TRP A 108 5.21 -2.05 -8.64
N LYS A 109 4.60 -2.67 -9.65
CA LYS A 109 5.31 -3.51 -10.63
C LYS A 109 6.36 -2.72 -11.41
N ALA A 110 6.07 -1.47 -11.79
CA ALA A 110 6.96 -0.62 -12.56
C ALA A 110 8.18 -0.09 -11.78
N ILE A 111 8.08 0.02 -10.44
CA ILE A 111 9.20 0.43 -9.59
C ILE A 111 10.26 -0.69 -9.56
N THR A 112 11.42 -0.49 -10.17
CA THR A 112 12.48 -1.51 -10.29
C THR A 112 13.84 -1.03 -9.79
N ASN A 113 14.06 0.28 -9.71
CA ASN A 113 15.29 0.90 -9.25
C ASN A 113 15.23 1.36 -7.79
N TYR A 114 14.09 1.16 -7.11
CA TYR A 114 13.90 1.52 -5.70
C TYR A 114 13.46 0.30 -4.91
N HIS A 115 14.04 0.14 -3.72
CA HIS A 115 13.82 -1.00 -2.84
C HIS A 115 13.39 -0.49 -1.45
N PRO A 116 12.11 -0.11 -1.28
CA PRO A 116 11.58 0.20 0.03
C PRO A 116 11.78 -0.96 1.00
N ARG A 117 12.12 -0.72 2.26
CA ARG A 117 12.23 -1.80 3.25
C ARG A 117 10.87 -2.40 3.63
N VAL A 118 9.84 -1.55 3.62
CA VAL A 118 8.44 -1.90 3.84
C VAL A 118 7.59 -1.30 2.73
N VAL A 119 6.66 -2.08 2.18
CA VAL A 119 5.65 -1.60 1.22
C VAL A 119 4.26 -1.84 1.78
N ILE A 120 3.38 -0.85 1.71
CA ILE A 120 1.96 -0.94 2.03
C ILE A 120 1.20 -0.83 0.70
N MET A 121 0.28 -1.75 0.46
CA MET A 121 -0.54 -1.81 -0.76
C MET A 121 -2.02 -1.87 -0.39
N GLU A 122 -2.84 -1.05 -1.02
CA GLU A 122 -4.28 -1.29 -1.02
C GLU A 122 -4.59 -2.62 -1.74
N TYR A 123 -5.47 -3.45 -1.16
CA TYR A 123 -5.98 -4.65 -1.79
C TYR A 123 -7.51 -4.66 -1.82
N ASN A 124 -8.06 -5.26 -2.86
CA ASN A 124 -9.50 -5.37 -3.03
C ASN A 124 -10.03 -6.60 -2.28
N ALA A 125 -10.52 -6.37 -1.06
CA ALA A 125 -11.10 -7.41 -0.21
C ALA A 125 -12.44 -7.99 -0.72
N HIS A 126 -13.03 -7.47 -1.81
CA HIS A 126 -14.20 -8.10 -2.45
C HIS A 126 -13.81 -9.35 -3.25
N ILE A 127 -12.52 -9.54 -3.50
CA ILE A 127 -11.99 -10.69 -4.24
C ILE A 127 -11.57 -11.77 -3.26
N ASP A 128 -12.02 -12.99 -3.50
CA ASP A 128 -11.61 -14.17 -2.72
C ASP A 128 -10.08 -14.29 -2.63
N PRO A 129 -9.51 -14.59 -1.45
CA PRO A 129 -8.06 -14.65 -1.24
C PRO A 129 -7.34 -15.70 -2.09
N THR A 130 -8.05 -16.67 -2.66
CA THR A 130 -7.47 -17.70 -3.53
C THR A 130 -7.45 -17.29 -5.01
N ILE A 131 -8.09 -16.17 -5.37
CA ILE A 131 -8.15 -15.65 -6.73
C ILE A 131 -7.05 -14.61 -6.92
N SER A 132 -6.26 -14.78 -7.99
CA SER A 132 -5.16 -13.86 -8.35
C SER A 132 -5.57 -13.00 -9.54
N LYS A 133 -6.07 -11.78 -9.31
CA LYS A 133 -6.49 -10.87 -10.39
C LYS A 133 -6.31 -9.40 -10.03
N THR A 134 -6.24 -8.55 -11.05
CA THR A 134 -6.23 -7.08 -10.96
C THR A 134 -7.02 -6.47 -12.12
N ILE A 135 -7.40 -5.20 -12.01
CA ILE A 135 -7.92 -4.47 -13.17
C ILE A 135 -6.85 -4.37 -14.27
N PRO A 136 -7.22 -4.34 -15.57
CA PRO A 136 -6.27 -4.06 -16.64
C PRO A 136 -5.69 -2.65 -16.47
N TYR A 137 -4.39 -2.52 -16.72
CA TYR A 137 -3.72 -1.23 -16.68
C TYR A 137 -4.33 -0.25 -17.69
N LYS A 138 -4.70 0.94 -17.20
CA LYS A 138 -5.03 2.11 -18.00
C LYS A 138 -4.52 3.33 -17.27
N SER A 139 -3.60 4.10 -17.86
CA SER A 139 -2.99 5.24 -17.19
C SER A 139 -3.99 6.31 -16.78
N ASP A 140 -5.11 6.44 -17.49
CA ASP A 140 -6.21 7.36 -17.21
C ASP A 140 -7.36 6.74 -16.38
N PHE A 141 -7.13 5.57 -15.77
CA PHE A 141 -8.14 4.94 -14.92
C PHE A 141 -8.53 5.88 -13.77
N CYS A 142 -9.83 6.12 -13.63
CA CYS A 142 -10.41 6.82 -12.50
C CYS A 142 -11.48 5.93 -11.88
N TRP A 143 -11.34 5.68 -10.60
CA TRP A 143 -12.26 4.84 -9.88
C TRP A 143 -13.63 5.49 -9.73
N ASP A 144 -14.67 4.70 -10.00
CA ASP A 144 -16.07 5.13 -9.90
C ASP A 144 -16.75 4.67 -8.60
N LYS A 145 -15.94 4.37 -7.58
CA LYS A 145 -16.39 4.00 -6.22
C LYS A 145 -17.13 2.67 -6.12
N THR A 146 -16.97 1.78 -7.11
CA THR A 146 -17.50 0.41 -7.07
C THR A 146 -16.45 -0.58 -6.60
N ASP A 147 -16.80 -1.85 -6.43
CA ASP A 147 -15.86 -2.94 -6.12
C ASP A 147 -14.88 -3.30 -7.26
N TYR A 148 -14.86 -2.53 -8.35
CA TYR A 148 -13.93 -2.69 -9.48
C TYR A 148 -12.78 -1.70 -9.35
N TYR A 149 -11.73 -2.14 -8.67
CA TYR A 149 -10.50 -1.41 -8.44
C TYR A 149 -9.38 -2.38 -8.05
N GLY A 150 -8.14 -1.89 -8.14
CA GLY A 150 -6.97 -2.50 -7.52
C GLY A 150 -6.69 -3.94 -7.93
N ALA A 151 -6.17 -4.69 -6.97
CA ALA A 151 -5.76 -6.07 -7.13
C ALA A 151 -6.20 -6.92 -5.94
N SER A 152 -6.33 -8.23 -6.16
CA SER A 152 -6.56 -9.18 -5.08
C SER A 152 -5.32 -9.36 -4.22
N LEU A 153 -5.51 -9.79 -2.97
CA LEU A 153 -4.41 -10.05 -2.04
C LEU A 153 -3.38 -11.05 -2.62
N LEU A 154 -3.85 -12.08 -3.34
CA LEU A 154 -2.96 -13.07 -3.95
C LEU A 154 -2.13 -12.49 -5.09
N ALA A 155 -2.71 -11.60 -5.91
CA ALA A 155 -1.96 -10.93 -6.97
C ALA A 155 -0.83 -10.07 -6.37
N LEU A 156 -1.12 -9.34 -5.29
CA LEU A 156 -0.11 -8.55 -4.58
C LEU A 156 0.94 -9.43 -3.90
N GLN A 157 0.55 -10.57 -3.30
CA GLN A 157 1.49 -11.53 -2.72
C GLN A 157 2.48 -12.05 -3.76
N LYS A 158 1.99 -12.45 -4.94
CA LYS A 158 2.85 -12.92 -6.04
C LYS A 158 3.81 -11.83 -6.52
N LEU A 159 3.32 -10.60 -6.69
CA LEU A 159 4.17 -9.48 -7.07
C LEU A 159 5.25 -9.20 -6.01
N GLY A 160 4.88 -9.18 -4.73
CA GLY A 160 5.81 -9.05 -3.62
C GLY A 160 6.91 -10.12 -3.67
N GLN A 161 6.54 -11.38 -3.85
CA GLN A 161 7.50 -12.49 -3.97
C GLN A 161 8.48 -12.32 -5.14
N GLN A 162 7.97 -11.93 -6.32
CA GLN A 162 8.81 -11.65 -7.49
C GLN A 162 9.81 -10.51 -7.24
N LYS A 163 9.44 -9.57 -6.36
CA LYS A 163 10.26 -8.40 -6.01
C LYS A 163 11.12 -8.60 -4.75
N GLY A 164 11.09 -9.79 -4.13
CA GLY A 164 11.86 -10.09 -2.92
C GLY A 164 11.21 -9.68 -1.60
N TYR A 165 9.88 -9.63 -1.53
CA TYR A 165 9.11 -9.24 -0.34
C TYR A 165 8.24 -10.39 0.19
N VAL A 166 7.99 -10.35 1.49
CA VAL A 166 7.08 -11.22 2.22
C VAL A 166 5.86 -10.43 2.65
N LEU A 167 4.66 -10.95 2.34
CA LEU A 167 3.41 -10.46 2.93
C LEU A 167 3.36 -10.85 4.42
N LEU A 168 3.35 -9.86 5.30
CA LEU A 168 3.28 -10.07 6.75
C LEU A 168 1.84 -10.18 7.28
N GLY A 169 0.91 -9.45 6.67
CA GLY A 169 -0.48 -9.39 7.09
C GLY A 169 -1.24 -8.25 6.45
N THR A 170 -2.51 -8.14 6.82
CA THR A 170 -3.42 -7.07 6.41
C THR A 170 -4.06 -6.44 7.63
N ASP A 171 -4.53 -5.19 7.51
CA ASP A 171 -5.34 -4.59 8.56
C ASP A 171 -6.71 -5.29 8.70
N CYS A 172 -7.34 -5.15 9.86
CA CYS A 172 -8.58 -5.85 10.19
C CYS A 172 -9.80 -5.39 9.39
N ASN A 173 -9.74 -4.24 8.72
CA ASN A 173 -10.80 -3.75 7.86
C ASN A 173 -10.67 -4.19 6.40
N GLY A 174 -9.57 -4.86 6.07
CA GLY A 174 -9.30 -5.44 4.77
C GLY A 174 -9.09 -4.40 3.68
N VAL A 175 -8.20 -3.45 3.95
CA VAL A 175 -7.82 -2.38 3.03
C VAL A 175 -6.35 -2.49 2.65
N ASN A 176 -5.46 -2.51 3.64
CA ASN A 176 -4.02 -2.40 3.49
C ASN A 176 -3.30 -3.73 3.76
N ALA A 177 -2.45 -4.13 2.82
CA ALA A 177 -1.54 -5.27 2.92
C ALA A 177 -0.10 -4.79 3.14
N PHE A 178 0.62 -5.47 4.05
CA PHE A 178 1.95 -5.05 4.50
C PHE A 178 3.02 -6.03 4.08
N PHE A 179 3.99 -5.52 3.32
CA PHE A 179 5.09 -6.27 2.75
C PHE A 179 6.42 -5.81 3.33
N VAL A 180 7.32 -6.74 3.59
CA VAL A 180 8.68 -6.45 4.09
C VAL A 180 9.70 -7.20 3.25
N GLN A 181 10.84 -6.56 2.97
CA GLN A 181 11.96 -7.20 2.28
C GLN A 181 12.35 -8.52 2.97
N GLN A 182 12.51 -9.58 2.18
CA GLN A 182 12.70 -10.95 2.64
C GLN A 182 13.90 -11.11 3.58
N GLU A 183 14.97 -10.36 3.36
CA GLU A 183 16.20 -10.38 4.16
C GLU A 183 16.06 -9.70 5.53
N LEU A 184 15.03 -8.86 5.71
CA LEU A 184 14.73 -8.20 6.99
C LEU A 184 13.80 -9.02 7.87
N VAL A 185 13.16 -10.03 7.29
CA VAL A 185 12.27 -10.93 8.02
C VAL A 185 13.10 -11.91 8.86
N PRO A 186 12.86 -12.02 10.19
CA PRO A 186 13.57 -12.96 11.04
C PRO A 186 13.43 -14.41 10.53
N GLY A 187 14.52 -15.17 10.50
CA GLY A 187 14.54 -16.52 9.89
C GLY A 187 13.63 -17.57 10.53
N ASN A 188 13.02 -17.28 11.68
CA ASN A 188 12.00 -18.13 12.31
C ASN A 188 10.55 -17.67 12.02
N PHE A 189 10.37 -16.67 11.16
CA PHE A 189 9.07 -16.23 10.71
C PHE A 189 8.55 -17.14 9.60
N ASP A 190 7.48 -17.85 9.89
CA ASP A 190 6.72 -18.62 8.93
C ASP A 190 5.44 -17.84 8.60
N PRO A 191 5.32 -17.25 7.39
CA PRO A 191 4.12 -16.49 7.02
C PRO A 191 2.90 -17.43 6.99
N PRO A 192 1.79 -17.08 7.66
CA PRO A 192 0.54 -17.82 7.52
C PRO A 192 0.09 -17.94 6.06
N ASN A 193 -0.73 -18.94 5.77
CA ASN A 193 -1.37 -19.02 4.45
C ASN A 193 -2.24 -17.79 4.19
N ILE A 194 -2.45 -17.47 2.91
CA ILE A 194 -3.15 -16.25 2.51
C ILE A 194 -4.56 -16.13 3.11
N GLU A 195 -5.27 -17.23 3.30
CA GLU A 195 -6.61 -17.26 3.91
C GLU A 195 -6.60 -16.73 5.35
N LYS A 196 -5.52 -16.98 6.12
CA LYS A 196 -5.36 -16.44 7.47
C LYS A 196 -4.91 -14.98 7.49
N LEU A 197 -4.27 -14.52 6.41
CA LEU A 197 -3.82 -13.14 6.27
C LEU A 197 -4.91 -12.25 5.68
N PHE A 198 -5.94 -12.82 5.08
CA PHE A 198 -7.04 -12.10 4.45
C PHE A 198 -8.09 -11.67 5.47
N HIS A 199 -8.42 -10.38 5.45
CA HIS A 199 -9.62 -9.85 6.08
C HIS A 199 -10.65 -9.47 5.02
N PRO A 200 -11.94 -9.85 5.18
CA PRO A 200 -13.01 -9.40 4.30
C PRO A 200 -13.30 -7.91 4.53
N PRO A 201 -14.03 -7.23 3.61
CA PRO A 201 -14.33 -5.81 3.73
C PRO A 201 -15.05 -5.53 5.05
N ALA A 202 -14.48 -4.63 5.86
CA ALA A 202 -15.13 -4.13 7.06
C ALA A 202 -15.00 -2.61 7.16
N PHE A 203 -15.22 -1.90 6.06
CA PHE A 203 -14.97 -0.46 5.96
C PHE A 203 -15.74 0.33 7.03
N LYS A 204 -15.08 1.35 7.59
CA LYS A 204 -15.59 2.12 8.74
C LYS A 204 -15.87 1.23 9.97
N GLY A 205 -15.13 0.13 10.12
CA GLY A 205 -15.22 -0.81 11.23
C GLY A 205 -16.48 -1.69 11.24
N LYS A 206 -17.17 -1.83 10.10
CA LYS A 206 -18.43 -2.59 10.00
C LYS A 206 -18.26 -3.79 9.08
N LYS A 207 -18.25 -5.00 9.64
CA LYS A 207 -18.11 -6.25 8.87
C LYS A 207 -19.14 -6.33 7.74
N GLY A 208 -18.66 -6.61 6.51
CA GLY A 208 -19.47 -6.69 5.30
C GLY A 208 -19.78 -5.33 4.67
N ASN A 209 -19.34 -4.23 5.26
CA ASN A 209 -19.42 -2.92 4.63
C ASN A 209 -18.28 -2.80 3.61
N GLY A 210 -18.66 -2.68 2.34
CA GLY A 210 -17.78 -2.67 1.19
C GLY A 210 -18.22 -1.63 0.14
N HIS A 211 -17.58 -1.65 -1.02
CA HIS A 211 -18.00 -0.86 -2.16
C HIS A 211 -19.19 -1.52 -2.88
N PRO A 212 -20.09 -0.74 -3.52
CA PRO A 212 -21.16 -1.28 -4.34
C PRO A 212 -20.60 -2.08 -5.52
N ALA A 213 -21.33 -3.10 -5.94
CA ALA A 213 -20.93 -3.95 -7.07
C ALA A 213 -20.80 -3.17 -8.39
N ASP A 214 -19.82 -3.55 -9.21
CA ASP A 214 -19.68 -3.06 -10.57
C ASP A 214 -20.79 -3.56 -11.49
N ILE A 215 -21.72 -2.67 -11.83
CA ILE A 215 -22.81 -2.96 -12.78
C ILE A 215 -22.35 -2.94 -14.24
N LYS A 216 -21.13 -2.49 -14.53
CA LYS A 216 -20.61 -2.36 -15.90
C LYS A 216 -19.95 -3.65 -16.42
N ASN A 217 -19.81 -4.68 -15.58
CA ASN A 217 -19.18 -5.96 -15.91
C ASN A 217 -17.80 -5.80 -16.55
N ARG A 218 -16.96 -4.93 -15.98
CA ARG A 218 -15.63 -4.64 -16.52
C ARG A 218 -14.69 -5.85 -16.39
N PRO A 219 -13.74 -6.02 -17.34
CA PRO A 219 -12.89 -7.21 -17.39
C PRO A 219 -11.80 -7.19 -16.31
N TRP A 220 -11.36 -8.35 -15.85
CA TRP A 220 -10.22 -8.50 -14.94
C TRP A 220 -9.05 -9.20 -15.65
N VAL A 221 -7.82 -8.96 -15.19
CA VAL A 221 -6.61 -9.66 -15.64
C VAL A 221 -6.16 -10.64 -14.56
N THR A 222 -5.95 -11.90 -14.93
CA THR A 222 -5.39 -12.92 -14.04
C THR A 222 -3.88 -12.73 -13.91
N ILE A 223 -3.35 -12.81 -12.68
CA ILE A 223 -1.92 -12.77 -12.39
C ILE A 223 -1.42 -14.18 -12.09
N GLU A 224 -0.53 -14.68 -12.95
CA GLU A 224 0.12 -15.99 -12.81
C GLU A 224 1.21 -16.01 -11.74
#